data_AF-A0A7C4ZFY1-F1
#
_entry.id   AF-A0A7C4ZFY1-F1
#
_cell.length_a   1.000
_cell.length_b   1.000
_cell.length_c   1.000
_cell.angle_alpha   90.00
_cell.angle_beta   90.00
_cell.angle_gamma   90.00
#
_symmetry.space_group_name_H-M   'P 1'
#
loop_
_entity.id
_entity.type
_entity.pdbx_description
1 polymer ?
#
loop_
_entity_poly.entity_id
_entity_poly.type
_entity_poly.pdbx_seq_one_letter_code
_entity_poly.pdbx_strand_id
1 'polypeptide(L)'
;MSTKLEKLLGLLSDNVWHSMEEITKTLEIPQEKFQQIIKFLTEADMIQYNSATNQIKLNQNWKTLIINQKEQNQPQPETTAIGTIIIPPQKTLVIQCTRISNLTDNSLELEVRIDKKLSEIAINKIK
;
A
#
# COMPACT_ATOMS: atom_id res chain seq x y z
N MET A 1 -5.81 -4.87 23.76
CA MET A 1 -4.75 -5.88 23.55
C MET A 1 -4.77 -6.25 22.09
N SER A 2 -3.65 -6.16 21.37
CA SER A 2 -3.63 -6.51 19.95
C SER A 2 -3.58 -8.01 19.71
N THR A 3 -4.37 -8.47 18.74
CA THR A 3 -4.42 -9.88 18.32
C THR A 3 -3.12 -10.31 17.65
N LYS A 4 -2.86 -11.62 17.56
CA LYS A 4 -1.69 -12.14 16.83
C LYS A 4 -1.69 -11.74 15.35
N LEU A 5 -2.88 -11.62 14.75
CA LEU A 5 -3.03 -11.14 13.36
C LEU A 5 -2.66 -9.66 13.23
N GLU A 6 -3.12 -8.80 14.14
CA GLU A 6 -2.72 -7.38 14.14
C GLU A 6 -1.20 -7.22 14.29
N LYS A 7 -0.57 -8.02 15.17
CA LYS A 7 0.88 -8.02 15.32
C LYS A 7 1.60 -8.45 14.05
N LEU A 8 1.12 -9.50 13.37
CA LEU A 8 1.65 -9.94 12.07
C LEU A 8 1.56 -8.82 11.03
N LEU A 9 0.39 -8.21 10.86
CA LEU A 9 0.19 -7.13 9.89
C LEU A 9 1.04 -5.89 10.25
N GLY A 10 1.22 -5.63 11.54
CA GLY A 10 2.14 -4.60 12.04
C GLY A 10 3.59 -4.85 11.63
N LEU A 11 4.08 -6.09 11.76
CA LEU A 11 5.43 -6.47 11.32
C LEU A 11 5.62 -6.29 9.81
N LEU A 12 4.60 -6.64 9.01
CA LEU A 12 4.65 -6.53 7.55
C LEU A 12 4.38 -5.11 7.02
N SER A 13 4.06 -4.16 7.91
CA SER A 13 3.62 -2.80 7.54
C SER A 13 4.73 -1.93 6.94
N ASP A 14 5.99 -2.30 7.12
CA ASP A 14 7.15 -1.61 6.54
C ASP A 14 7.34 -1.93 5.05
N ASN A 15 6.55 -2.87 4.51
CA ASN A 15 6.57 -3.27 3.11
C ASN A 15 7.93 -3.85 2.67
N VAL A 16 8.67 -4.47 3.58
CA VAL A 16 9.91 -5.21 3.30
C VAL A 16 9.63 -6.71 3.36
N TRP A 17 10.54 -7.51 2.81
CA TRP A 17 10.49 -8.97 2.95
C TRP A 17 10.96 -9.38 4.34
N HIS A 18 10.13 -10.17 5.04
CA HIS A 18 10.42 -10.68 6.37
C HIS A 18 10.55 -12.19 6.37
N SER A 19 11.49 -12.72 7.14
CA SER A 19 11.65 -14.17 7.33
C SER A 19 10.48 -14.75 8.11
N MET A 20 9.89 -15.85 7.63
CA MET A 20 8.86 -16.56 8.39
C MET A 20 9.37 -17.12 9.72
N GLU A 21 10.65 -17.47 9.81
CA GLU A 21 11.25 -18.02 11.03
C GLU A 21 11.37 -16.97 12.14
N GLU A 22 11.69 -15.74 11.76
CA GLU A 22 11.78 -14.63 12.71
C GLU A 22 10.39 -14.28 13.24
N ILE A 23 9.40 -14.19 12.36
CA ILE A 23 8.03 -13.83 12.74
C ILE A 23 7.38 -14.91 13.61
N THR A 24 7.57 -16.19 13.28
CA THR A 24 7.03 -17.31 14.10
C THR A 24 7.61 -17.31 15.52
N LYS A 25 8.90 -17.00 15.67
CA LYS A 25 9.55 -16.79 16.98
C LYS A 25 8.96 -15.59 17.71
N THR A 26 8.83 -14.44 17.04
CA THR A 26 8.28 -13.21 17.64
C THR A 26 6.82 -13.35 18.08
N LEU A 27 6.00 -14.07 17.32
CA LEU A 27 4.57 -14.24 17.60
C LEU A 27 4.25 -15.50 18.43
N GLU A 28 5.27 -16.31 18.71
CA GLU A 28 5.18 -17.60 19.41
C GLU A 28 4.06 -18.46 18.79
N ILE A 29 4.10 -18.60 17.46
CA ILE A 29 3.14 -19.40 16.68
C ILE A 29 3.87 -20.66 16.17
N PRO A 30 3.30 -21.87 16.37
CA PRO A 30 3.84 -23.08 15.77
C PRO A 30 3.96 -22.94 14.25
N GLN A 31 5.09 -23.37 13.69
CA GLN A 31 5.42 -23.18 12.28
C GLN A 31 4.36 -23.75 11.34
N GLU A 32 3.79 -24.92 11.65
CA GLU A 32 2.70 -25.51 10.85
C GLU A 32 1.45 -24.63 10.80
N LYS A 33 1.04 -24.07 11.95
CA LYS A 33 -0.12 -23.15 12.00
C LYS A 33 0.17 -21.86 11.25
N PHE A 34 1.41 -21.36 11.35
CA PHE A 34 1.80 -20.15 10.62
C PHE A 34 1.77 -20.37 9.11
N GLN A 35 2.25 -21.51 8.62
CA GLN A 35 2.17 -21.89 7.20
C GLN A 35 0.72 -21.89 6.68
N GLN A 36 -0.23 -22.41 7.47
CA GLN A 36 -1.66 -22.37 7.11
C GLN A 36 -2.20 -20.93 7.03
N ILE A 37 -1.79 -20.07 7.97
CA ILE A 37 -2.17 -18.64 7.97
C ILE A 37 -1.58 -17.95 6.72
N ILE A 38 -0.30 -18.17 6.42
CA ILE A 38 0.35 -17.56 5.25
C ILE A 38 -0.30 -18.03 3.96
N LYS A 39 -0.58 -19.33 3.83
CA LYS A 39 -1.32 -19.86 2.68
C LYS A 39 -2.66 -19.16 2.50
N PHE A 40 -3.47 -19.06 3.56
CA PHE A 40 -4.76 -18.38 3.52
C PHE A 40 -4.63 -16.90 3.12
N LEU A 41 -3.67 -16.17 3.69
CA LEU A 41 -3.45 -14.76 3.39
C LEU A 41 -2.90 -14.54 1.97
N THR A 42 -2.11 -15.47 1.44
CA THR A 42 -1.65 -15.44 0.04
C THR A 42 -2.79 -15.74 -0.93
N GLU A 43 -3.66 -16.71 -0.61
CA GLU A 43 -4.87 -16.99 -1.40
C GLU A 43 -5.84 -15.80 -1.43
N ALA A 44 -5.91 -15.04 -0.33
CA ALA A 44 -6.67 -13.80 -0.23
C ALA A 44 -5.98 -12.57 -0.87
N ASP A 45 -4.84 -12.75 -1.53
CA ASP A 45 -4.01 -11.69 -2.13
C ASP A 45 -3.57 -10.58 -1.13
N MET A 46 -3.56 -10.89 0.17
CA MET A 46 -3.17 -9.95 1.22
C MET A 46 -1.66 -9.85 1.37
N ILE A 47 -0.95 -10.97 1.17
CA ILE A 47 0.50 -11.06 1.29
C ILE A 47 1.11 -11.82 0.13
N GLN A 48 2.35 -11.47 -0.20
CA GLN A 48 3.20 -12.20 -1.12
C GLN A 48 4.08 -13.15 -0.34
N TYR A 49 4.23 -14.38 -0.85
CA TYR A 49 5.13 -15.40 -0.31
C TYR A 49 6.19 -15.76 -1.34
N ASN A 50 7.47 -15.68 -0.95
CA ASN A 50 8.59 -16.13 -1.75
C ASN A 50 9.07 -17.49 -1.23
N SER A 51 8.77 -18.55 -1.98
CA SER A 51 9.15 -19.92 -1.64
C SER A 51 10.66 -20.18 -1.73
N ALA A 52 11.41 -19.41 -2.53
CA ALA A 52 12.85 -19.60 -2.69
C ALA A 52 13.64 -19.09 -1.47
N THR A 53 13.16 -18.02 -0.81
CA THR A 53 13.82 -17.42 0.37
C THR A 53 13.05 -17.63 1.66
N ASN A 54 11.88 -18.28 1.61
CA ASN A 54 10.98 -18.48 2.75
C ASN A 54 10.56 -17.17 3.44
N GLN A 55 10.34 -16.13 2.64
CA GLN A 55 10.00 -14.79 3.10
C GLN A 55 8.58 -14.38 2.71
N ILE A 56 7.99 -13.52 3.53
CA ILE A 56 6.66 -12.95 3.29
C ILE A 56 6.72 -11.42 3.27
N LYS A 57 5.79 -10.81 2.54
CA LYS A 57 5.67 -9.36 2.42
C LYS A 57 4.20 -8.97 2.24
N LEU A 58 3.80 -7.81 2.74
CA LEU A 58 2.44 -7.29 2.49
C LEU A 58 2.27 -6.92 1.01
N ASN A 59 1.11 -7.25 0.42
CA ASN A 59 0.79 -6.81 -0.93
C ASN A 59 0.54 -5.28 -0.96
N GLN A 60 1.03 -4.57 -1.98
CA GLN A 60 0.88 -3.10 -2.12
C GLN A 60 -0.57 -2.66 -2.03
N ASN A 61 -1.50 -3.45 -2.56
CA ASN A 61 -2.92 -3.11 -2.60
C ASN A 61 -3.52 -2.91 -1.19
N TRP A 62 -2.91 -3.49 -0.16
CA TRP A 62 -3.36 -3.41 1.22
C TRP A 62 -2.62 -2.34 2.05
N LYS A 63 -1.61 -1.68 1.47
CA LYS A 63 -0.78 -0.68 2.16
C LYS A 63 -1.59 0.54 2.60
N THR A 64 -2.53 0.99 1.77
CA THR A 64 -3.39 2.16 2.03
C THR A 64 -4.21 2.01 3.32
N LEU A 65 -4.59 0.78 3.67
CA LEU A 65 -5.36 0.48 4.88
C LEU A 65 -4.53 0.56 6.17
N ILE A 66 -3.20 0.41 6.09
CA ILE A 66 -2.31 0.45 7.25
C ILE A 66 -1.76 1.88 7.49
N ILE A 67 -1.58 2.68 6.43
CA ILE A 67 -1.12 4.08 6.55
C ILE A 67 -2.12 4.91 7.39
N ASN A 68 -3.42 4.73 7.16
CA ASN A 68 -4.47 5.44 7.90
C ASN A 68 -4.45 5.20 9.42
N GLN A 69 -3.84 4.09 9.90
CA GLN A 69 -3.75 3.77 11.33
C GLN A 69 -2.53 4.37 12.02
N LYS A 70 -1.41 4.57 11.31
CA LYS A 70 -0.20 5.18 11.88
C LYS A 70 -0.33 6.71 12.01
N GLU A 71 -1.04 7.35 11.09
CA GLU A 71 -1.24 8.80 11.10
C GLU A 71 -2.06 9.32 12.28
N GLN A 72 -2.82 8.45 12.97
CA GLN A 72 -3.59 8.78 14.17
C GLN A 72 -2.73 8.83 15.45
N ASN A 73 -1.52 8.24 15.46
CA ASN A 73 -0.77 7.99 16.71
C ASN A 73 0.54 8.77 16.87
N GLN A 74 0.93 9.63 15.91
CA GLN A 74 2.12 10.49 16.06
C GLN A 74 1.88 11.91 15.51
N PRO A 75 2.28 12.98 16.22
CA PRO A 75 2.34 14.32 15.68
C PRO A 75 3.56 14.42 14.75
N GLN A 76 3.43 13.91 13.52
CA GLN A 76 4.37 14.23 12.44
C GLN A 76 4.09 15.63 11.88
N PRO A 77 5.12 16.37 11.42
CA PRO A 77 4.92 17.64 10.72
C PRO A 77 3.93 17.44 9.57
N GLU A 78 3.05 18.42 9.36
CA GLU A 78 2.07 18.43 8.26
C GLU A 78 2.84 18.42 6.93
N THR A 79 3.16 17.23 6.42
CA THR A 79 3.85 17.08 5.14
C THR A 79 2.80 17.05 4.04
N THR A 80 2.64 18.18 3.35
CA THR A 80 1.85 18.23 2.12
C THR A 80 2.62 17.51 1.02
N ALA A 81 2.03 16.46 0.46
CA ALA A 81 2.54 15.85 -0.77
C ALA A 81 1.97 16.61 -1.96
N ILE A 82 2.84 17.07 -2.85
CA ILE A 82 2.46 17.74 -4.10
C ILE A 82 3.07 16.95 -5.25
N GLY A 83 2.27 16.66 -6.27
CA GLY A 83 2.73 15.97 -7.48
C GLY A 83 1.96 16.44 -8.70
N THR A 84 2.63 16.39 -9.85
CA THR A 84 2.03 16.71 -11.14
C THR A 84 2.08 15.46 -12.03
N ILE A 85 0.97 15.18 -12.70
CA ILE A 85 0.85 14.07 -13.64
C ILE A 85 0.41 14.63 -14.99
N ILE A 86 1.18 14.37 -16.04
CA ILE A 86 0.82 14.74 -17.41
C ILE A 86 0.22 13.53 -18.11
N ILE A 87 -1.02 13.65 -18.59
CA ILE A 87 -1.70 12.62 -19.38
C ILE A 87 -1.85 13.12 -20.83
N PRO A 88 -1.10 12.55 -21.79
CA PRO A 88 -1.21 12.96 -23.20
C PRO A 88 -2.60 12.69 -23.80
N PRO A 89 -2.95 13.31 -24.94
CA PRO A 89 -4.22 13.09 -25.62
C PRO A 89 -4.48 11.62 -25.90
N GLN A 90 -5.73 11.17 -25.69
CA GLN A 90 -6.17 9.80 -25.96
C GLN A 90 -5.35 8.71 -25.23
N LYS A 91 -4.63 9.08 -24.15
CA LYS A 91 -3.87 8.13 -23.32
C LYS A 91 -4.58 7.82 -22.01
N THR A 92 -4.29 6.63 -21.51
CA THR A 92 -4.78 6.15 -20.22
C THR A 92 -3.60 5.98 -19.27
N LEU A 93 -3.76 6.51 -18.06
CA LEU A 93 -2.92 6.22 -16.92
C LEU A 93 -3.68 5.27 -15.98
N VAL A 94 -2.98 4.27 -15.46
CA VAL A 94 -3.52 3.39 -14.42
C VAL A 94 -2.70 3.61 -13.15
N ILE A 95 -3.37 4.03 -12.07
CA ILE A 95 -2.78 4.17 -10.75
C ILE A 95 -3.56 3.24 -9.82
N GLN A 96 -2.91 2.19 -9.32
CA GLN A 96 -3.56 1.12 -8.54
C GLN A 96 -4.74 0.52 -9.32
N CYS A 97 -5.95 0.48 -8.75
CA CYS A 97 -7.18 0.04 -9.41
C CYS A 97 -7.97 1.18 -10.10
N THR A 98 -7.39 2.39 -10.17
CA THR A 98 -8.02 3.56 -10.78
C THR A 98 -7.48 3.79 -12.18
N ARG A 99 -8.38 3.83 -13.17
CA ARG A 99 -8.07 4.11 -14.57
C ARG A 99 -8.47 5.53 -14.91
N ILE A 100 -7.51 6.36 -15.30
CA ILE A 100 -7.71 7.77 -15.68
C ILE A 100 -7.42 7.87 -17.17
N SER A 101 -8.43 8.26 -17.96
CA SER A 101 -8.30 8.34 -19.41
C SER A 101 -8.48 9.79 -19.86
N ASN A 102 -7.49 10.35 -20.54
CA ASN A 102 -7.65 11.62 -21.22
C ASN A 102 -8.35 11.38 -22.55
N LEU A 103 -9.65 11.68 -22.61
CA LEU A 103 -10.48 11.55 -23.81
C LEU A 103 -10.48 12.83 -24.69
N THR A 104 -9.66 13.81 -24.32
CA THR A 104 -9.54 15.08 -25.05
C THR A 104 -8.35 15.05 -26.01
N ASP A 105 -8.32 16.04 -26.90
CA ASP A 105 -7.26 16.19 -27.90
C ASP A 105 -6.06 17.01 -27.38
N ASN A 106 -6.09 17.43 -26.11
CA ASN A 106 -5.01 18.19 -25.48
C ASN A 106 -4.39 17.39 -24.34
N SER A 107 -3.11 17.61 -24.08
CA SER A 107 -2.49 17.09 -22.87
C SER A 107 -3.14 17.72 -21.64
N LEU A 108 -3.47 16.88 -20.66
CA LEU A 108 -4.02 17.32 -19.38
C LEU A 108 -2.95 17.20 -18.29
N GLU A 109 -2.93 18.19 -17.42
CA GLU A 109 -2.12 18.25 -16.21
C GLU A 109 -3.03 17.97 -15.01
N LEU A 110 -2.69 16.94 -14.24
CA LEU A 110 -3.34 16.62 -12.97
C LEU A 110 -2.39 17.04 -11.85
N GLU A 111 -2.74 18.10 -11.15
CA GLU A 111 -2.05 18.54 -9.93
C GLU A 111 -2.69 17.84 -8.74
N VAL A 112 -1.92 17.06 -8.00
CA VAL A 112 -2.37 16.33 -6.83
C VAL A 112 -1.76 16.96 -5.59
N ARG A 113 -2.61 17.41 -4.67
CA ARG A 113 -2.23 17.89 -3.34
C ARG A 113 -2.87 16.99 -2.29
N ILE A 114 -2.07 16.41 -1.41
CA ILE A 114 -2.56 15.57 -0.32
C ILE A 114 -1.98 16.07 0.99
N ASP A 115 -2.87 16.40 1.93
CA ASP A 115 -2.57 16.62 3.34
C ASP A 115 -3.55 15.83 4.24
N LYS A 116 -3.42 15.95 5.56
CA LYS A 116 -4.24 15.21 6.54
C LYS A 116 -5.73 15.59 6.53
N LYS A 117 -6.10 16.76 6.00
CA LYS A 117 -7.46 17.32 6.01
C LYS A 117 -8.13 17.21 4.66
N LEU A 118 -7.36 17.34 3.58
CA LEU A 118 -7.88 17.41 2.23
C LEU A 118 -6.95 16.69 1.24
N SER A 119 -7.54 15.87 0.39
CA SER A 119 -6.93 15.38 -0.84
C SER A 119 -7.61 16.07 -2.01
N GLU A 120 -6.85 16.77 -2.83
CA GLU A 120 -7.31 17.56 -3.96
C GLU A 120 -6.61 17.11 -5.24
N ILE A 121 -7.39 17.04 -6.33
CA ILE A 121 -6.88 16.85 -7.69
C ILE A 121 -7.43 17.98 -8.54
N ALA A 122 -6.56 18.84 -9.06
CA ALA A 122 -6.92 19.86 -10.03
C ALA A 122 -6.55 19.39 -11.44
N ILE A 123 -7.42 19.64 -12.42
CA ILE A 123 -7.23 19.27 -13.82
C ILE A 123 -7.07 20.55 -14.63
N ASN A 124 -5.89 20.72 -15.23
CA ASN A 124 -5.57 21.84 -16.10
C ASN A 124 -5.27 21.37 -17.52
N LYS A 125 -5.45 22.28 -18.48
CA LYS A 125 -4.90 22.12 -19.83
C LYS A 125 -3.45 22.60 -19.80
N ILE A 126 -2.54 21.87 -20.44
CA ILE A 126 -1.19 22.40 -20.68
C ILE A 126 -1.32 23.55 -21.69
N LYS A 127 -0.81 24.73 -21.33
CA LYS A 127 -0.79 25.92 -22.20
C LYS A 127 0.20 25.77 -23.34
#